data_AF-A0A1G3VYR0-F1
#
_entry.id   AF-A0A1G3VYR0-F1
#
_cell.length_a   1.000
_cell.length_b   1.000
_cell.length_c   1.000
_cell.angle_alpha   90.00
_cell.angle_beta   90.00
_cell.angle_gamma   90.00
#
_symmetry.space_group_name_H-M   'P 1'
#
loop_
_entity.id
_entity.type
_entity.pdbx_description
1 polymer ?
#
loop_
_entity_poly.entity_id
_entity_poly.type
_entity_poly.pdbx_seq_one_letter_code
_entity_poly.pdbx_strand_id
1 'polypeptide(L)'
;TPRQLLGEAIVLFALTLIIGMMAAVFVSWHILWIGVVGFLTSVFYTAAPVKFKYRALGEPAVFMIWGPLMIEGAYAVQRQALSLKALIISVPFGVLVALVLFANNMRDIAHDSRQDVRTLGIILGARRSYLLFTGLIVLAYVYVLGMIIAGIMSLWGFLIFLSVPSAIRLLKTFKTEIPDMADALTAQFDTVFGILLILAIFLEATLMHR
;
A
#
# COMPACT_ATOMS: atom_id res chain seq x y z
N THR A 1 -28.16 -8.06 -5.24
CA THR A 1 -28.77 -6.88 -5.90
C THR A 1 -28.18 -5.59 -5.32
N PRO A 2 -28.28 -4.43 -5.98
CA PRO A 2 -27.71 -3.18 -5.46
C PRO A 2 -28.17 -2.83 -4.03
N ARG A 3 -29.43 -3.12 -3.68
CA ARG A 3 -29.96 -2.92 -2.31
C ARG A 3 -29.31 -3.85 -1.28
N GLN A 4 -29.03 -5.10 -1.64
CA GLN A 4 -28.32 -6.05 -0.76
C GLN A 4 -26.88 -5.59 -0.51
N LEU A 5 -26.16 -5.20 -1.56
CA LEU A 5 -24.79 -4.68 -1.44
C LEU A 5 -24.72 -3.43 -0.56
N LEU A 6 -25.71 -2.53 -0.67
CA LEU A 6 -25.80 -1.37 0.21
C LEU A 6 -26.06 -1.77 1.67
N GLY A 7 -26.98 -2.72 1.90
CA GLY A 7 -27.25 -3.25 3.24
C GLY A 7 -26.01 -3.88 3.88
N GLU A 8 -25.29 -4.71 3.12
CA GLU A 8 -24.03 -5.33 3.54
C GLU A 8 -22.97 -4.28 3.88
N ALA A 9 -22.80 -3.26 3.02
CA ALA A 9 -21.87 -2.16 3.28
C ALA A 9 -22.22 -1.41 4.57
N ILE A 10 -23.50 -1.10 4.81
CA ILE A 10 -23.96 -0.42 6.03
C ILE A 10 -23.67 -1.27 7.26
N VAL A 11 -23.96 -2.58 7.23
CA VAL A 11 -23.69 -3.49 8.34
C VAL A 11 -22.19 -3.56 8.64
N LEU A 12 -21.36 -3.72 7.61
CA LEU A 12 -19.90 -3.77 7.77
C LEU A 12 -19.36 -2.44 8.32
N PHE A 13 -19.80 -1.30 7.82
CA PHE A 13 -19.39 0.00 8.35
C PHE A 13 -19.86 0.22 9.78
N ALA A 14 -21.07 -0.20 10.15
CA ALA A 14 -21.55 -0.12 11.52
C ALA A 14 -20.69 -0.97 12.46
N LEU A 15 -20.35 -2.20 12.06
CA LEU A 15 -19.44 -3.06 12.81
C LEU A 15 -18.03 -2.45 12.93
N THR A 16 -17.48 -1.90 11.85
CA THR A 16 -16.20 -1.19 11.87
C THR A 16 -16.23 0.00 12.82
N LEU A 17 -17.31 0.78 12.85
CA LEU A 17 -17.46 1.90 13.78
C LEU A 17 -17.53 1.44 15.23
N ILE A 18 -18.28 0.37 15.53
CA ILE A 18 -18.37 -0.19 16.89
C ILE A 18 -17.00 -0.69 17.35
N ILE A 19 -16.33 -1.51 16.54
CA ILE A 19 -15.00 -2.07 16.87
C ILE A 19 -13.97 -0.95 17.00
N GLY A 20 -13.95 -0.01 16.05
CA GLY A 20 -13.04 1.14 16.07
C GLY A 20 -13.25 2.04 17.29
N MET A 21 -14.50 2.27 17.70
CA MET A 21 -14.83 3.05 18.90
C MET A 21 -14.43 2.33 20.17
N MET A 22 -14.68 1.01 20.27
CA MET A 22 -14.20 0.22 21.39
C MET A 22 -12.67 0.28 21.50
N ALA A 23 -11.96 0.09 20.37
CA ALA A 23 -10.51 0.19 20.35
C ALA A 23 -10.01 1.60 20.71
N ALA A 24 -10.72 2.65 20.29
CA ALA A 24 -10.37 4.02 20.67
C ALA A 24 -10.48 4.29 22.18
N VAL A 25 -11.54 3.79 22.80
CA VAL A 25 -11.82 3.98 24.24
C VAL A 25 -10.91 3.13 25.12
N PHE A 26 -10.70 1.86 24.75
CA PHE A 26 -9.99 0.90 25.60
C PHE A 26 -8.50 0.78 25.29
N VAL A 27 -8.05 1.17 24.08
CA VAL A 27 -6.67 0.96 23.63
C VAL A 27 -5.96 2.26 23.32
N SER A 28 -6.42 3.01 22.32
CA SER A 28 -5.74 4.25 21.89
C SER A 28 -6.63 5.14 21.03
N TRP A 29 -6.77 6.41 21.41
CA TRP A 29 -7.58 7.39 20.66
C TRP A 29 -7.07 7.65 19.23
N HIS A 30 -5.80 7.34 18.95
CA HIS A 30 -5.22 7.44 17.61
C HIS A 30 -5.96 6.55 16.59
N ILE A 31 -6.51 5.43 17.03
CA ILE A 31 -7.28 4.48 16.21
C ILE A 31 -8.55 5.16 15.65
N LEU A 32 -9.16 6.07 16.40
CA LEU A 32 -10.32 6.82 15.94
C LEU A 32 -9.97 7.66 14.70
N TRP A 33 -8.86 8.39 14.74
CA TRP A 33 -8.41 9.24 13.63
C TRP A 33 -8.06 8.40 12.40
N ILE A 34 -7.34 7.30 12.59
CA ILE A 34 -7.00 6.34 11.52
C ILE A 34 -8.29 5.77 10.91
N GLY A 35 -9.25 5.38 11.75
CA GLY A 35 -10.55 4.86 11.33
C GLY A 35 -11.38 5.87 10.54
N VAL A 36 -11.42 7.14 10.97
CA VAL A 36 -12.11 8.23 10.25
C VAL A 36 -11.48 8.43 8.87
N VAL A 37 -10.15 8.51 8.78
CA VAL A 37 -9.47 8.67 7.49
C VAL A 37 -9.72 7.46 6.59
N GLY A 38 -9.67 6.24 7.13
CA GLY A 38 -9.98 5.01 6.41
C GLY A 38 -11.42 4.98 5.89
N PHE A 39 -12.39 5.34 6.72
CA PHE A 39 -13.81 5.43 6.36
C PHE A 39 -14.04 6.45 5.24
N LEU A 40 -13.55 7.68 5.41
CA LEU A 40 -13.71 8.74 4.41
C LEU A 40 -13.04 8.34 3.10
N THR A 41 -11.84 7.74 3.16
CA THR A 41 -11.14 7.27 1.96
C THR A 41 -11.91 6.17 1.27
N SER A 42 -12.47 5.20 2.01
CA SER A 42 -13.28 4.11 1.47
C SER A 42 -14.52 4.62 0.74
N VAL A 43 -15.30 5.52 1.38
CA VAL A 43 -16.51 6.09 0.79
C VAL A 43 -16.16 6.93 -0.43
N PHE A 44 -15.24 7.87 -0.29
CA PHE A 44 -14.89 8.81 -1.35
C PHE A 44 -13.95 8.24 -2.42
N TYR A 45 -13.54 6.97 -2.29
CA TYR A 45 -12.75 6.28 -3.31
C TYR A 45 -13.48 6.26 -4.65
N THR A 46 -14.78 5.95 -4.62
CA THR A 46 -15.65 5.88 -5.80
C THR A 46 -16.88 6.81 -5.71
N ALA A 47 -17.33 7.19 -4.50
CA ALA A 47 -18.51 8.04 -4.33
C ALA A 47 -18.19 9.54 -4.51
N ALA A 48 -19.22 10.30 -4.92
CA ALA A 48 -19.19 11.76 -4.94
C ALA A 48 -19.03 12.33 -3.51
N PRO A 49 -18.43 13.52 -3.34
CA PRO A 49 -18.01 14.47 -4.38
C PRO A 49 -16.56 14.31 -4.87
N VAL A 50 -15.73 13.50 -4.19
CA VAL A 50 -14.27 13.46 -4.44
C VAL A 50 -13.89 12.46 -5.52
N LYS A 51 -14.37 11.20 -5.43
CA LYS A 51 -14.09 10.13 -6.39
C LYS A 51 -12.59 9.91 -6.67
N PHE A 52 -11.80 9.59 -5.64
CA PHE A 52 -10.32 9.51 -5.74
C PHE A 52 -9.83 8.66 -6.92
N LYS A 53 -10.42 7.48 -7.13
CA LYS A 53 -10.05 6.57 -8.24
C LYS A 53 -10.12 7.27 -9.60
N TYR A 54 -11.15 8.08 -9.81
CA TYR A 54 -11.43 8.72 -11.10
C TYR A 54 -10.71 10.06 -11.29
N ARG A 55 -9.86 10.47 -10.34
CA ARG A 55 -9.06 11.71 -10.37
C ARG A 55 -7.55 11.45 -10.24
N ALA A 56 -7.08 10.25 -10.59
CA ALA A 56 -5.69 9.82 -10.44
C ALA A 56 -5.13 9.96 -9.01
N LEU A 57 -6.01 9.87 -8.01
CA LEU A 57 -5.65 9.89 -6.58
C LEU A 57 -5.82 8.50 -5.95
N GLY A 58 -6.06 7.46 -6.75
CA GLY A 58 -6.23 6.10 -6.27
C GLY A 58 -4.95 5.54 -5.64
N GLU A 59 -3.82 5.65 -6.33
CA GLU A 59 -2.51 5.16 -5.88
C GLU A 59 -2.02 5.89 -4.62
N PRO A 60 -2.07 7.24 -4.52
CA PRO A 60 -1.79 7.94 -3.26
C PRO A 60 -2.68 7.54 -2.09
N ALA A 61 -3.99 7.34 -2.35
CA ALA A 61 -4.92 6.90 -1.32
C ALA A 61 -4.58 5.48 -0.83
N VAL A 62 -4.33 4.54 -1.74
CA VAL A 62 -3.90 3.18 -1.40
C VAL A 62 -2.59 3.18 -0.64
N PHE A 63 -1.58 3.95 -1.10
CA PHE A 63 -0.31 4.13 -0.39
C PHE A 63 -0.54 4.55 1.07
N MET A 64 -1.33 5.61 1.28
CA MET A 64 -1.55 6.19 2.60
C MET A 64 -2.28 5.23 3.53
N ILE A 65 -3.33 4.56 3.04
CA ILE A 65 -4.13 3.61 3.83
C ILE A 65 -3.33 2.36 4.18
N TRP A 66 -2.72 1.71 3.19
CA TRP A 66 -2.11 0.38 3.36
C TRP A 66 -0.67 0.41 3.88
N GLY A 67 0.05 1.52 3.69
CA GLY A 67 1.38 1.71 4.27
C GLY A 67 1.28 2.37 5.65
N PRO A 68 1.46 3.69 5.75
CA PRO A 68 1.56 4.39 7.04
C PRO A 68 0.39 4.16 7.99
N LEU A 69 -0.85 4.32 7.52
CA LEU A 69 -2.00 4.30 8.44
C LEU A 69 -2.32 2.89 8.96
N MET A 70 -2.21 1.87 8.13
CA MET A 70 -2.42 0.48 8.58
C MET A 70 -1.34 0.04 9.56
N ILE A 71 -0.07 0.36 9.28
CA ILE A 71 1.07 -0.01 10.14
C ILE A 71 1.04 0.78 11.45
N GLU A 72 0.80 2.10 11.41
CA GLU A 72 0.61 2.91 12.62
C GLU A 72 -0.62 2.47 13.41
N GLY A 73 -1.71 2.08 12.76
CA GLY A 73 -2.90 1.56 13.42
C GLY A 73 -2.60 0.28 14.19
N ALA A 74 -1.90 -0.67 13.57
CA ALA A 74 -1.45 -1.88 14.22
C ALA A 74 -0.47 -1.60 15.37
N TYR A 75 0.45 -0.66 15.18
CA TYR A 75 1.42 -0.26 16.21
C TYR A 75 0.72 0.43 17.40
N ALA A 76 -0.21 1.34 17.14
CA ALA A 76 -0.99 2.04 18.15
C ALA A 76 -1.87 1.10 18.99
N VAL A 77 -2.41 0.03 18.39
CA VAL A 77 -3.12 -1.01 19.14
C VAL A 77 -2.19 -1.77 20.08
N GLN A 78 -0.99 -2.13 19.62
CA GLN A 78 -0.06 -2.97 20.38
C GLN A 78 0.76 -2.20 21.43
N ARG A 79 1.07 -0.94 21.15
CA ARG A 79 2.01 -0.12 21.94
C ARG A 79 1.36 1.12 22.55
N GLN A 80 0.07 1.38 22.25
CA GLN A 80 -0.67 2.55 22.72
C GLN A 80 -0.01 3.89 22.40
N ALA A 81 0.83 3.93 21.35
CA ALA A 81 1.55 5.11 20.88
C ALA A 81 1.71 5.07 19.36
N LEU A 82 2.03 6.21 18.75
CA LEU A 82 2.50 6.25 17.36
C LEU A 82 4.04 6.12 17.34
N SER A 83 4.60 5.66 16.22
CA SER A 83 6.04 5.48 16.09
C SER A 83 6.59 6.00 14.78
N LEU A 84 7.41 7.05 14.84
CA LEU A 84 8.07 7.56 13.65
C LEU A 84 8.92 6.47 12.94
N LYS A 85 9.51 5.53 13.70
CA LYS A 85 10.24 4.40 13.11
C LYS A 85 9.30 3.45 12.36
N ALA A 86 8.11 3.14 12.90
CA ALA A 86 7.14 2.28 12.23
C ALA A 86 6.58 2.96 10.96
N LEU A 87 6.26 4.25 11.05
CA LEU A 87 5.85 5.08 9.92
C LEU A 87 6.92 5.06 8.80
N ILE A 88 8.19 5.32 9.13
CA ILE A 88 9.28 5.32 8.14
C ILE A 88 9.44 3.94 7.49
N ILE A 89 9.43 2.86 8.28
CA ILE A 89 9.56 1.49 7.78
C ILE A 89 8.38 1.09 6.87
N SER A 90 7.19 1.65 7.10
CA SER A 90 5.99 1.35 6.31
C SER A 90 6.02 1.89 4.88
N VAL A 91 6.81 2.94 4.62
CA VAL A 91 6.81 3.68 3.35
C VAL A 91 7.08 2.78 2.14
N PRO A 92 8.19 2.01 2.07
CA PRO A 92 8.47 1.17 0.90
C PRO A 92 7.36 0.13 0.68
N PHE A 93 6.83 -0.48 1.75
CA PHE A 93 5.74 -1.45 1.65
C PHE A 93 4.46 -0.79 1.09
N GLY A 94 4.06 0.37 1.61
CA GLY A 94 2.91 1.12 1.09
C GLY A 94 3.07 1.50 -0.38
N VAL A 95 4.28 1.87 -0.81
CA VAL A 95 4.57 2.17 -2.23
C VAL A 95 4.31 0.94 -3.09
N LEU A 96 4.77 -0.25 -2.66
CA LEU A 96 4.57 -1.49 -3.41
C LEU A 96 3.10 -1.90 -3.47
N VAL A 97 2.33 -1.74 -2.39
CA VAL A 97 0.87 -1.98 -2.42
C VAL A 97 0.18 -1.02 -3.40
N ALA A 98 0.57 0.26 -3.42
CA ALA A 98 0.06 1.21 -4.41
C ALA A 98 0.42 0.82 -5.85
N LEU A 99 1.58 0.19 -6.06
CA LEU A 99 1.96 -0.34 -7.37
C LEU A 99 1.11 -1.53 -7.82
N VAL A 100 0.52 -2.30 -6.90
CA VAL A 100 -0.47 -3.33 -7.27
C VAL A 100 -1.67 -2.71 -7.97
N LEU A 101 -2.22 -1.62 -7.39
CA LEU A 101 -3.28 -0.84 -8.03
C LEU A 101 -2.80 -0.20 -9.33
N PHE A 102 -1.58 0.34 -9.34
CA PHE A 102 -1.05 0.99 -10.54
C PHE A 102 -0.87 -0.01 -11.69
N ALA A 103 -0.42 -1.23 -11.42
CA ALA A 103 -0.32 -2.31 -12.41
C ALA A 103 -1.69 -2.65 -13.01
N ASN A 104 -2.74 -2.73 -12.17
CA ASN A 104 -4.12 -2.91 -12.61
C ASN A 104 -4.55 -1.75 -13.55
N ASN A 105 -4.34 -0.51 -13.13
CA ASN A 105 -4.66 0.67 -13.92
C ASN A 105 -3.84 0.77 -15.21
N MET A 106 -2.61 0.26 -15.23
CA MET A 106 -1.74 0.24 -16.42
C MET A 106 -2.21 -0.78 -17.46
N ARG A 107 -2.66 -1.96 -17.02
CA ARG A 107 -3.28 -2.97 -17.89
C ARG A 107 -4.53 -2.41 -18.56
N ASP A 108 -5.35 -1.71 -17.80
CA ASP A 108 -6.69 -1.29 -18.24
C ASP A 108 -6.69 0.04 -19.02
N ILE A 109 -5.54 0.68 -19.29
CA ILE A 109 -5.45 1.99 -19.98
C ILE A 109 -6.26 1.99 -21.30
N ALA A 110 -6.11 0.97 -22.14
CA ALA A 110 -6.75 0.92 -23.45
C ALA A 110 -8.28 0.77 -23.37
N HIS A 111 -8.79 0.12 -22.32
CA HIS A 111 -10.20 -0.09 -22.08
C HIS A 111 -10.83 1.12 -21.37
N ASP A 112 -10.24 1.56 -20.26
CA ASP A 112 -10.76 2.61 -19.39
C ASP A 112 -10.64 4.01 -19.99
N SER A 113 -9.71 4.24 -20.92
CA SER A 113 -9.60 5.54 -21.63
C SER A 113 -10.83 5.89 -22.47
N ARG A 114 -11.69 4.90 -22.76
CA ARG A 114 -12.97 5.10 -23.46
C ARG A 114 -14.11 5.45 -22.51
N GLN A 115 -13.87 5.40 -21.20
CA GLN A 115 -14.81 5.73 -20.14
C GLN A 115 -14.48 7.13 -19.59
N ASP A 116 -15.43 7.78 -18.90
CA ASP A 116 -15.21 9.06 -18.19
C ASP A 116 -14.37 8.90 -16.90
N VAL A 117 -13.30 8.08 -16.98
CA VAL A 117 -12.39 7.75 -15.88
C VAL A 117 -11.01 8.34 -16.18
N ARG A 118 -10.41 9.00 -15.18
CA ARG A 118 -9.03 9.49 -15.26
C ARG A 118 -8.19 8.84 -14.17
N THR A 119 -7.54 7.72 -14.47
CA THR A 119 -6.53 7.10 -13.61
C THR A 119 -5.14 7.68 -13.91
N LEU A 120 -4.18 7.46 -13.01
CA LEU A 120 -2.79 7.88 -13.24
C LEU A 120 -2.20 7.23 -14.50
N GLY A 121 -2.56 5.96 -14.73
CA GLY A 121 -2.18 5.20 -15.93
C GLY A 121 -2.63 5.88 -17.22
N ILE A 122 -3.88 6.34 -17.27
CA ILE A 122 -4.46 7.04 -18.43
C ILE A 122 -3.78 8.40 -18.65
N ILE A 123 -3.57 9.19 -17.58
CA ILE A 123 -2.95 10.52 -17.69
C ILE A 123 -1.52 10.44 -18.23
N LEU A 124 -0.76 9.45 -17.78
CA LEU A 124 0.65 9.29 -18.16
C LEU A 124 0.81 8.57 -19.52
N GLY A 125 -0.09 7.64 -19.83
CA GLY A 125 0.03 6.74 -20.97
C GLY A 125 1.05 5.62 -20.73
N ALA A 126 0.97 4.54 -21.53
CA ALA A 126 1.68 3.28 -21.29
C ALA A 126 3.20 3.44 -21.01
N ARG A 127 3.93 4.19 -21.85
CA ARG A 127 5.38 4.37 -21.71
C ARG A 127 5.76 5.07 -20.40
N ARG A 128 5.10 6.19 -20.07
CA ARG A 128 5.42 6.94 -18.84
C ARG A 128 4.96 6.20 -17.59
N SER A 129 3.86 5.46 -17.66
CA SER A 129 3.41 4.61 -16.57
C SER A 129 4.42 3.50 -16.26
N TYR A 130 4.96 2.84 -17.29
CA TYR A 130 6.03 1.85 -17.09
C TYR A 130 7.29 2.48 -16.44
N LEU A 131 7.69 3.68 -16.87
CA LEU A 131 8.83 4.38 -16.26
C LEU A 131 8.58 4.76 -14.81
N LEU A 132 7.37 5.26 -14.48
CA LEU A 132 7.00 5.58 -13.11
C LEU A 132 6.95 4.33 -12.23
N PHE A 133 6.33 3.25 -12.72
CA PHE A 133 6.27 1.94 -12.05
C PHE A 133 7.69 1.44 -11.71
N THR A 134 8.58 1.45 -12.71
CA THR A 134 9.98 1.06 -12.55
C THR A 134 10.69 1.97 -11.54
N GLY A 135 10.51 3.28 -11.65
CA GLY A 135 11.12 4.28 -10.78
C GLY A 135 10.70 4.10 -9.31
N LEU A 136 9.43 3.80 -9.05
CA LEU A 136 8.92 3.58 -7.70
C LEU A 136 9.43 2.26 -7.07
N ILE A 137 9.59 1.19 -7.86
CA ILE A 137 10.27 -0.03 -7.38
C ILE A 137 11.72 0.25 -6.99
N VAL A 138 12.47 0.95 -7.87
CA VAL A 138 13.87 1.32 -7.58
C VAL A 138 13.94 2.22 -6.35
N LEU A 139 13.03 3.19 -6.25
CA LEU A 139 12.96 4.10 -5.11
C LEU A 139 12.68 3.34 -3.81
N ALA A 140 11.84 2.31 -3.80
CA ALA A 140 11.60 1.48 -2.62
C ALA A 140 12.90 0.81 -2.12
N TYR A 141 13.71 0.25 -3.02
CA TYR A 141 15.01 -0.33 -2.63
C TYR A 141 16.04 0.72 -2.18
N VAL A 142 16.10 1.87 -2.87
CA VAL A 142 16.97 2.98 -2.46
C VAL A 142 16.57 3.50 -1.09
N TYR A 143 15.27 3.59 -0.81
CA TYR A 143 14.74 3.99 0.48
C TYR A 143 15.14 3.01 1.58
N VAL A 144 14.99 1.70 1.34
CA VAL A 144 15.46 0.63 2.24
C VAL A 144 16.96 0.76 2.51
N LEU A 145 17.78 0.96 1.47
CA LEU A 145 19.22 1.18 1.63
C LEU A 145 19.51 2.42 2.49
N GLY A 146 18.80 3.51 2.24
CA GLY A 146 18.89 4.75 3.01
C GLY A 146 18.56 4.54 4.49
N MET A 147 17.52 3.74 4.80
CA MET A 147 17.18 3.38 6.19
C MET A 147 18.29 2.58 6.88
N ILE A 148 18.98 1.68 6.17
CA ILE A 148 20.11 0.92 6.70
C ILE A 148 21.29 1.86 6.99
N ILE A 149 21.65 2.72 6.03
CA ILE A 149 22.77 3.66 6.17
C ILE A 149 22.50 4.67 7.30
N ALA A 150 21.26 5.14 7.43
CA ALA A 150 20.86 6.07 8.49
C ALA A 150 20.71 5.40 9.87
N GLY A 151 20.88 4.07 9.98
CA GLY A 151 20.73 3.33 11.24
C GLY A 151 19.28 3.20 11.74
N ILE A 152 18.28 3.53 10.89
CA ILE A 152 16.86 3.37 11.22
C ILE A 152 16.46 1.89 11.21
N MET A 153 17.01 1.14 10.26
CA MET A 153 16.86 -0.30 10.14
C MET A 153 18.22 -0.98 10.27
N SER A 154 18.27 -2.14 10.91
CA SER A 154 19.52 -2.89 11.08
C SER A 154 20.07 -3.48 9.78
N LEU A 155 21.27 -4.06 9.84
CA LEU A 155 21.88 -4.80 8.72
C LEU A 155 21.01 -5.99 8.24
N TRP A 156 20.11 -6.50 9.08
CA TRP A 156 19.14 -7.52 8.65
C TRP A 156 18.21 -7.01 7.54
N GLY A 157 18.06 -5.70 7.40
CA GLY A 157 17.37 -5.05 6.29
C GLY A 157 17.90 -5.45 4.90
N PHE A 158 19.16 -5.90 4.79
CA PHE A 158 19.70 -6.41 3.53
C PHE A 158 18.96 -7.66 3.02
N LEU A 159 18.25 -8.40 3.88
CA LEU A 159 17.42 -9.54 3.45
C LEU A 159 16.36 -9.14 2.43
N ILE A 160 15.84 -7.92 2.50
CA ILE A 160 14.84 -7.40 1.56
C ILE A 160 15.37 -7.43 0.11
N PHE A 161 16.68 -7.26 -0.10
CA PHE A 161 17.29 -7.30 -1.43
C PHE A 161 17.27 -8.70 -2.07
N LEU A 162 16.96 -9.75 -1.31
CA LEU A 162 16.70 -11.08 -1.88
C LEU A 162 15.44 -11.10 -2.77
N SER A 163 14.56 -10.09 -2.68
CA SER A 163 13.43 -9.91 -3.60
C SER A 163 13.80 -9.32 -4.97
N VAL A 164 15.02 -8.79 -5.15
CA VAL A 164 15.48 -8.13 -6.39
C VAL A 164 15.32 -9.01 -7.64
N PRO A 165 15.65 -10.32 -7.64
CA PRO A 165 15.39 -11.18 -8.78
C PRO A 165 13.91 -11.22 -9.19
N SER A 166 12.99 -11.16 -8.22
CA SER A 166 11.55 -11.10 -8.48
C SER A 166 11.16 -9.76 -9.13
N ALA A 167 11.67 -8.64 -8.61
CA ALA A 167 11.47 -7.33 -9.21
C ALA A 167 11.99 -7.26 -10.65
N ILE A 168 13.20 -7.80 -10.92
CA ILE A 168 13.78 -7.83 -12.26
C ILE A 168 12.91 -8.65 -13.22
N ARG A 169 12.38 -9.80 -12.78
CA ARG A 169 11.45 -10.61 -13.60
C ARG A 169 10.19 -9.81 -13.93
N LEU A 170 9.56 -9.19 -12.93
CA LEU A 170 8.36 -8.37 -13.10
C LEU A 170 8.58 -7.24 -14.11
N LEU A 171 9.68 -6.49 -13.95
CA LEU A 171 10.03 -5.38 -14.84
C LEU A 171 10.33 -5.85 -16.27
N LYS A 172 11.01 -6.99 -16.43
CA LYS A 172 11.25 -7.59 -17.76
C LYS A 172 9.95 -7.99 -18.45
N THR A 173 9.00 -8.59 -17.70
CA THR A 173 7.68 -8.92 -18.24
C THR A 173 6.96 -7.65 -18.69
N PHE A 174 6.82 -6.65 -17.81
CA PHE A 174 6.07 -5.42 -18.09
C PHE A 174 6.70 -4.55 -19.18
N LYS A 175 8.01 -4.70 -19.43
CA LYS A 175 8.71 -4.02 -20.54
C LYS A 175 8.25 -4.53 -21.89
N THR A 176 7.96 -5.82 -22.00
CA THR A 176 7.49 -6.45 -23.24
C THR A 176 5.99 -6.24 -23.39
N GLU A 177 5.22 -6.58 -22.36
CA GLU A 177 3.77 -6.50 -22.36
C GLU A 177 3.25 -6.45 -20.91
N ILE A 178 2.13 -5.75 -20.70
CA ILE A 178 1.45 -5.74 -19.39
C ILE A 178 0.41 -6.88 -19.42
N PRO A 179 0.64 -7.98 -18.69
CA PRO A 179 -0.22 -9.14 -18.75
C PRO A 179 -1.56 -8.91 -18.05
N ASP A 180 -2.55 -9.75 -18.35
CA ASP A 180 -3.86 -9.69 -17.68
C ASP A 180 -3.76 -9.83 -16.15
N MET A 181 -2.76 -10.58 -15.67
CA MET A 181 -2.49 -10.81 -14.26
C MET A 181 -1.47 -9.81 -13.66
N ALA A 182 -1.35 -8.61 -14.24
CA ALA A 182 -0.34 -7.61 -13.83
C ALA A 182 -0.40 -7.25 -12.34
N ASP A 183 -1.59 -7.05 -11.79
CA ASP A 183 -1.82 -6.80 -10.37
C ASP A 183 -1.40 -7.99 -9.51
N ALA A 184 -1.79 -9.21 -9.89
CA ALA A 184 -1.40 -10.42 -9.16
C ALA A 184 0.11 -10.66 -9.16
N LEU A 185 0.81 -10.45 -10.28
CA LEU A 185 2.28 -10.57 -10.35
C LEU A 185 2.96 -9.51 -9.47
N THR A 186 2.43 -8.29 -9.47
CA THR A 186 2.93 -7.21 -8.61
C THR A 186 2.68 -7.51 -7.13
N ALA A 187 1.53 -8.08 -6.78
CA ALA A 187 1.19 -8.49 -5.42
C ALA A 187 2.05 -9.67 -4.93
N GLN A 188 2.40 -10.61 -5.81
CA GLN A 188 3.35 -11.68 -5.48
C GLN A 188 4.74 -11.12 -5.16
N PHE A 189 5.20 -10.15 -5.97
CA PHE A 189 6.45 -9.44 -5.69
C PHE A 189 6.39 -8.70 -4.35
N ASP A 190 5.34 -7.92 -4.10
CA ASP A 190 5.10 -7.22 -2.84
C ASP A 190 5.06 -8.18 -1.64
N THR A 191 4.42 -9.34 -1.80
CA THR A 191 4.38 -10.38 -0.76
C THR A 191 5.78 -10.91 -0.42
N VAL A 192 6.62 -11.19 -1.42
CA VAL A 192 8.01 -11.61 -1.19
C VAL A 192 8.79 -10.51 -0.47
N PHE A 193 8.64 -9.25 -0.89
CA PHE A 193 9.26 -8.11 -0.24
C PHE A 193 8.81 -7.98 1.23
N GLY A 194 7.50 -8.05 1.49
CA GLY A 194 6.89 -7.93 2.82
C GLY A 194 7.32 -9.05 3.76
N ILE A 195 7.38 -10.30 3.29
CA ILE A 195 7.88 -11.43 4.09
C ILE A 195 9.34 -11.18 4.49
N LEU A 196 10.19 -10.74 3.57
CA LEU A 196 11.60 -10.45 3.87
C LEU A 196 11.75 -9.26 4.83
N LEU A 197 10.89 -8.23 4.72
CA LEU A 197 10.83 -7.11 5.66
C LEU A 197 10.46 -7.59 7.07
N ILE A 198 9.43 -8.43 7.19
CA ILE A 198 9.01 -9.02 8.47
C ILE A 198 10.14 -9.85 9.08
N LEU A 199 10.81 -10.69 8.28
CA LEU A 199 11.94 -11.49 8.73
C LEU A 199 13.11 -10.62 9.21
N ALA A 200 13.42 -9.54 8.49
CA ALA A 200 14.46 -8.59 8.89
C ALA A 200 14.16 -7.95 10.26
N ILE A 201 12.94 -7.47 10.47
CA ILE A 201 12.51 -6.86 11.74
C ILE A 201 12.48 -7.90 12.86
N PHE A 202 12.04 -9.13 12.59
CA PHE A 202 12.00 -10.21 13.57
C PHE A 202 13.41 -10.63 14.03
N LEU A 203 14.37 -10.72 13.11
CA LEU A 203 15.77 -11.02 13.44
C LEU A 203 16.42 -9.88 14.23
N GLU A 204 16.15 -8.63 13.87
CA GLU A 204 16.56 -7.45 14.65
C GLU A 204 16.06 -7.56 16.10
N ALA A 205 14.77 -7.83 16.29
CA ALA A 205 14.16 -7.92 17.61
C ALA A 205 14.69 -9.10 18.45
N THR A 206 14.97 -10.25 17.84
CA THR A 206 15.40 -11.45 18.59
C THR A 206 16.89 -11.48 18.91
N LEU A 207 17.74 -10.94 18.04
CA LEU A 207 19.20 -11.04 18.16
C LEU A 207 19.84 -9.82 18.81
N MET A 208 19.18 -8.65 18.84
CA MET A 208 19.71 -7.46 19.50
C MET A 208 19.21 -7.26 20.94
N HIS A 209 18.22 -8.04 21.37
CA HIS A 209 17.74 -8.08 22.76
C HIS A 209 18.34 -9.24 23.58
N ARG A 210 19.44 -9.83 23.09
CA ARG A 210 20.38 -10.67 23.85
C ARG A 210 21.68 -9.91 24.02
#